data_AF-A0A2V5U4Q1-F1
#
_entry.id   AF-A0A2V5U4Q1-F1
#
_cell.length_a   1.000
_cell.length_b   1.000
_cell.length_c   1.000
_cell.angle_alpha   90.00
_cell.angle_beta   90.00
_cell.angle_gamma   90.00
#
_symmetry.space_group_name_H-M   'P 1'
#
loop_
_entity.id
_entity.type
_entity.pdbx_description
1 polymer ?
#
loop_
_entity_poly.entity_id
_entity_poly.type
_entity_poly.pdbx_seq_one_letter_code
_entity_poly.pdbx_strand_id
1 'polypeptide(L)'
;MTVKQGNASVKIYRATNTKGAKSYHEFKLVFYDTEHKRRFKTFASYERADKKAHEVVATITRGDSETLTLTNSDRLSYLRAVDALRLIPDAHIDDVVREYVAAKRLIGNHTLKEAAAFFARNCVNLHERTVRQVVDELVALREQRMKAGRGSTTYGS
;
A
#
# COMPACT_ATOMS: atom_id res chain seq x y z
N MET A 1 7.36 32.39 -12.55
CA MET A 1 7.48 31.96 -13.96
C MET A 1 7.44 30.43 -14.01
N THR A 2 6.98 29.83 -15.11
CA THR A 2 6.91 28.36 -15.28
C THR A 2 7.58 27.97 -16.59
N VAL A 3 8.54 27.05 -16.52
CA VAL A 3 9.21 26.47 -17.69
C VAL A 3 8.59 25.09 -17.94
N LYS A 4 8.24 24.81 -19.20
CA LYS A 4 7.60 23.56 -19.62
C LYS A 4 8.29 22.99 -20.85
N GLN A 5 8.45 21.68 -20.90
CA GLN A 5 8.88 20.93 -22.08
C GLN A 5 8.34 19.50 -21.97
N GLY A 6 7.59 19.07 -22.98
CA GLY A 6 6.82 17.82 -22.93
C GLY A 6 5.79 17.79 -21.79
N ASN A 7 5.73 16.68 -21.06
CA ASN A 7 4.87 16.50 -19.88
C ASN A 7 5.47 17.06 -18.58
N ALA A 8 6.68 17.60 -18.61
CA ALA A 8 7.37 18.10 -17.44
C ALA A 8 7.23 19.62 -17.30
N SER A 9 7.01 20.09 -16.07
CA SER A 9 6.91 21.53 -15.77
C SER A 9 7.58 21.88 -14.45
N VAL A 10 8.29 23.01 -14.42
CA VAL A 10 9.05 23.48 -13.26
C VAL A 10 8.76 24.97 -13.02
N LYS A 11 8.60 25.35 -11.75
CA LYS A 11 8.29 26.74 -11.36
C LYS A 11 9.52 27.46 -10.80
N ILE A 12 9.73 28.69 -11.29
CA ILE A 12 10.70 29.66 -10.78
C ILE A 12 9.93 30.75 -10.04
N TYR A 13 10.25 30.94 -8.76
CA TYR A 13 9.70 32.00 -7.93
C TYR A 13 10.73 33.13 -7.81
N ARG A 14 10.31 34.38 -8.01
CA ARG A 14 11.14 35.55 -7.71
C ARG A 14 10.87 35.99 -6.28
N ALA A 15 11.91 36.15 -5.49
CA ALA A 15 11.88 36.73 -4.17
C ALA A 15 12.78 37.97 -4.13
N THR A 16 12.43 38.94 -3.30
CA THR A 16 13.29 40.08 -3.00
C THR A 16 13.73 39.92 -1.55
N ASN A 17 15.03 39.75 -1.34
CA ASN A 17 15.60 39.63 0.00
C ASN A 17 16.36 40.90 0.35
N THR A 18 16.32 41.27 1.62
CA THR A 18 17.02 42.41 2.18
C THR A 18 18.08 41.90 3.15
N LYS A 19 19.33 42.31 2.95
CA LYS A 19 20.43 42.05 3.88
C LYS A 19 21.05 43.39 4.25
N GLY A 20 20.76 43.87 5.45
CA GLY A 20 21.08 45.25 5.85
C GLY A 20 20.33 46.27 4.97
N ALA A 21 21.03 47.30 4.50
CA ALA A 21 20.46 48.37 3.67
C ALA A 21 20.36 48.04 2.16
N LYS A 22 20.76 46.84 1.72
CA LYS A 22 20.75 46.45 0.30
C LYS A 22 19.67 45.40 0.03
N SER A 23 18.83 45.66 -0.96
CA SER A 23 17.88 44.71 -1.51
C SER A 23 18.50 43.99 -2.71
N TYR A 24 18.22 42.70 -2.83
CA TYR A 24 18.67 41.91 -3.96
C TYR A 24 17.60 40.92 -4.39
N HIS A 25 17.60 40.59 -5.69
CA HIS A 25 16.66 39.65 -6.26
C HIS A 25 17.22 38.22 -6.18
N GLU A 26 16.40 37.31 -5.67
CA GLU A 26 16.66 35.87 -5.68
C GLU A 26 15.61 35.16 -6.53
N PHE A 27 16.04 34.11 -7.22
CA PHE A 27 15.20 33.26 -8.05
C PHE A 27 15.25 31.83 -7.51
N LYS A 28 14.13 31.35 -6.98
CA LYS A 28 14.02 30.03 -6.37
C LYS A 28 13.35 29.05 -7.34
N LEU A 29 14.11 28.07 -7.78
CA LEU A 29 13.67 26.94 -8.58
C LEU A 29 13.15 25.83 -7.66
N VAL A 30 11.96 25.30 -7.97
CA VAL A 30 11.37 24.16 -7.23
C VAL A 30 11.20 23.00 -8.20
N PHE A 31 11.89 21.88 -7.94
CA PHE A 31 11.83 20.69 -8.79
C PHE A 31 11.84 19.43 -7.92
N TYR A 32 11.40 18.30 -8.50
CA TYR A 32 11.54 16.98 -7.89
C TYR A 32 12.82 16.32 -8.42
N ASP A 33 13.60 15.71 -7.53
CA ASP A 33 14.77 14.92 -7.93
C ASP A 33 14.35 13.51 -8.38
N THR A 34 15.34 12.70 -8.79
CA THR A 34 15.14 11.32 -9.25
C THR A 34 14.54 10.40 -8.19
N GLU A 35 14.67 10.75 -6.90
CA GLU A 35 14.06 10.04 -5.77
C GLU A 35 12.66 10.58 -5.43
N HIS A 36 12.04 11.37 -6.32
CA HIS A 36 10.74 12.04 -6.10
C HIS A 36 10.72 12.99 -4.88
N LYS A 37 11.88 13.45 -4.40
CA LYS A 37 11.96 14.40 -3.29
C LYS A 37 11.93 15.82 -3.82
N ARG A 38 11.14 16.68 -3.16
CA ARG A 38 11.04 18.09 -3.50
C ARG A 38 12.33 18.82 -3.11
N ARG A 39 13.01 19.40 -4.09
CA ARG A 39 14.24 20.19 -3.92
C ARG A 39 14.00 21.66 -4.26
N PHE A 40 14.79 22.50 -3.60
CA PHE A 40 14.81 23.94 -3.81
C PHE A 40 16.22 24.37 -4.18
N LYS A 41 16.35 25.17 -5.24
CA LYS A 41 17.63 25.77 -5.62
C LYS A 41 17.46 27.25 -5.88
N THR A 42 18.28 28.07 -5.22
CA THR A 42 18.20 29.52 -5.32
C THR A 42 19.33 30.05 -6.20
N PHE A 43 19.02 31.04 -7.02
CA PHE A 43 19.93 31.70 -7.95
C PHE A 43 19.85 33.21 -7.78
N ALA A 44 20.97 33.91 -8.01
CA ALA A 44 21.03 35.37 -7.94
C ALA A 44 20.57 36.07 -9.23
N SER A 45 20.43 35.34 -10.34
CA SER A 45 19.95 35.89 -11.61
C SER A 45 18.91 34.98 -12.26
N TYR A 46 17.98 35.61 -12.98
CA TYR A 46 16.91 34.91 -13.70
C TYR A 46 17.49 33.96 -14.74
N GLU A 47 18.45 34.42 -15.53
CA GLU A 47 19.07 33.65 -16.61
C GLU A 47 19.69 32.33 -16.12
N ARG A 48 20.32 32.35 -14.93
CA ARG A 48 20.86 31.13 -14.31
C ARG A 48 19.76 30.19 -13.84
N ALA A 49 18.67 30.74 -13.28
CA ALA A 49 17.52 29.94 -12.87
C ALA A 49 16.80 29.33 -14.09
N ASP A 50 16.67 30.09 -15.18
CA ASP A 50 16.01 29.68 -16.42
C ASP A 50 16.81 28.60 -17.15
N LYS A 51 18.13 28.78 -17.30
CA LYS A 51 19.02 27.74 -17.83
C LYS A 51 18.94 26.46 -17.01
N LYS A 52 18.97 26.55 -15.68
CA LYS A 52 18.83 25.37 -14.82
C LYS A 52 17.45 24.75 -14.95
N ALA A 53 16.39 25.54 -15.07
CA ALA A 53 15.04 25.03 -15.27
C ALA A 53 14.95 24.22 -16.57
N HIS A 54 15.50 24.72 -17.68
CA HIS A 54 15.56 23.97 -18.94
C HIS A 54 16.40 22.70 -18.82
N GLU A 55 17.54 22.74 -18.14
CA GLU A 55 18.33 21.52 -17.86
C GLU A 55 17.52 20.50 -17.05
N VAL A 56 16.83 20.93 -15.98
CA VAL A 56 16.02 20.05 -15.13
C VAL A 56 14.85 19.47 -15.91
N VAL A 57 14.12 20.28 -16.67
CA VAL A 57 13.01 19.77 -17.48
C VAL A 57 13.53 18.82 -18.56
N ALA A 58 14.65 19.15 -19.23
CA ALA A 58 15.30 18.25 -20.17
C ALA A 58 15.80 16.95 -19.51
N THR A 59 16.28 17.00 -18.26
CA THR A 59 16.63 15.81 -17.47
C THR A 59 15.39 15.03 -17.04
N ILE A 60 14.26 15.65 -16.75
CA ILE A 60 13.01 14.93 -16.46
C ILE A 60 12.49 14.28 -17.74
N THR A 61 12.52 14.98 -18.87
CA THR A 61 12.11 14.45 -20.17
C THR A 61 13.08 13.38 -20.72
N ARG A 62 14.37 13.47 -20.41
CA ARG A 62 15.41 12.50 -20.83
C ARG A 62 15.58 11.37 -19.84
N GLY A 63 15.38 11.64 -18.56
CA GLY A 63 15.44 10.75 -17.40
C GLY A 63 14.28 9.78 -17.32
N ASP A 64 13.47 9.71 -18.39
CA ASP A 64 12.71 8.51 -18.76
C ASP A 64 13.61 7.27 -19.03
N SER A 65 14.92 7.33 -18.78
CA SER A 65 15.84 6.19 -18.87
C SER A 65 15.77 5.21 -17.68
N GLU A 66 14.95 5.48 -16.66
CA GLU A 66 14.42 4.45 -15.73
C GLU A 66 12.90 4.59 -15.57
N THR A 67 12.22 5.22 -16.53
CA THR A 67 10.77 5.11 -16.59
C THR A 67 10.48 3.68 -17.01
N LEU A 68 10.01 2.89 -16.04
CA LEU A 68 9.30 1.64 -16.28
C LEU A 68 8.26 1.95 -17.36
N THR A 69 8.61 1.67 -18.61
CA THR A 69 7.72 1.86 -19.74
C THR A 69 6.74 0.72 -19.63
N LEU A 70 5.67 0.93 -18.84
CA LEU A 70 4.59 -0.02 -18.71
C LEU A 70 4.09 -0.30 -20.12
N THR A 71 4.29 -1.53 -20.58
CA THR A 71 3.68 -1.98 -21.83
C THR A 71 2.17 -1.76 -21.72
N ASN A 72 1.45 -1.62 -22.84
CA ASN A 72 0.00 -1.43 -22.79
C ASN A 72 -0.70 -2.53 -21.98
N SER A 73 -0.16 -3.76 -21.99
CA SER A 73 -0.59 -4.87 -21.14
C SER A 73 -0.32 -4.65 -19.65
N ASP A 74 0.85 -4.16 -19.27
CA ASP A 74 1.18 -3.93 -17.85
C ASP A 74 0.37 -2.76 -17.30
N ARG A 75 0.17 -1.71 -18.09
CA ARG A 75 -0.69 -0.57 -17.73
C ARG A 75 -2.13 -1.03 -17.50
N LEU A 76 -2.68 -1.85 -18.40
CA LEU A 76 -4.03 -2.40 -18.23
C LEU A 76 -4.13 -3.27 -16.97
N SER A 77 -3.12 -4.10 -16.70
CA SER A 77 -3.06 -4.95 -15.52
C SER A 77 -2.98 -4.15 -14.23
N TYR A 78 -2.18 -3.08 -14.22
CA TYR A 78 -2.09 -2.14 -13.11
C TYR A 78 -3.43 -1.45 -12.82
N LEU A 79 -4.09 -0.91 -13.85
CA LEU A 79 -5.39 -0.24 -13.68
C LEU A 79 -6.45 -1.20 -13.13
N ARG A 80 -6.48 -2.45 -13.64
CA ARG A 80 -7.38 -3.49 -13.13
C ARG A 80 -7.10 -3.81 -11.66
N ALA A 81 -5.83 -3.90 -11.26
CA ALA A 81 -5.46 -4.13 -9.88
C ALA A 81 -5.89 -2.97 -8.97
N VAL A 82 -5.67 -1.72 -9.39
CA VAL A 82 -6.10 -0.53 -8.65
C VAL A 82 -7.63 -0.47 -8.53
N ASP A 83 -8.37 -0.75 -9.61
CA ASP A 83 -9.83 -0.77 -9.58
C ASP A 83 -10.37 -1.85 -8.63
N ALA A 84 -9.74 -3.04 -8.59
CA ALA A 84 -10.12 -4.10 -7.66
C ALA A 84 -9.88 -3.71 -6.18
N LEU A 85 -8.82 -2.95 -5.91
CA LEU A 85 -8.46 -2.51 -4.55
C LEU A 85 -9.38 -1.41 -4.01
N ARG A 86 -10.17 -0.72 -4.85
CA ARG A 86 -11.12 0.31 -4.38
C ARG A 86 -12.17 -0.21 -3.42
N LEU A 87 -12.44 -1.52 -3.42
CA LEU A 87 -13.37 -2.16 -2.50
C LEU A 87 -12.81 -2.30 -1.08
N ILE A 88 -11.51 -2.07 -0.89
CA ILE A 88 -10.81 -2.20 0.40
C ILE A 88 -10.26 -0.82 0.76
N PRO A 89 -10.77 -0.16 1.82
CA PRO A 89 -10.24 1.11 2.30
C PRO A 89 -8.75 1.01 2.62
N ASP A 90 -7.98 2.05 2.29
CA ASP A 90 -6.55 2.20 2.61
C ASP A 90 -5.60 1.12 2.04
N ALA A 91 -6.08 0.27 1.12
CA ALA A 91 -5.25 -0.76 0.50
C ALA A 91 -4.39 -0.21 -0.65
N HIS A 92 -3.07 -0.19 -0.44
CA HIS A 92 -2.10 0.15 -1.47
C HIS A 92 -1.59 -1.10 -2.20
N ILE A 93 -1.42 -1.02 -3.52
CA ILE A 93 -1.06 -2.17 -4.37
C ILE A 93 0.24 -2.86 -3.93
N ASP A 94 1.23 -2.07 -3.51
CA ASP A 94 2.53 -2.57 -3.06
C ASP A 94 2.40 -3.38 -1.76
N ASP A 95 1.65 -2.86 -0.78
CA ASP A 95 1.41 -3.54 0.50
C ASP A 95 0.63 -4.84 0.30
N VAL A 96 -0.41 -4.82 -0.53
CA VAL A 96 -1.23 -6.03 -0.82
C VAL A 96 -0.41 -7.10 -1.53
N VAL A 97 0.46 -6.73 -2.47
CA VAL A 97 1.33 -7.70 -3.15
C VAL A 97 2.32 -8.33 -2.18
N ARG A 98 2.93 -7.53 -1.30
CA ARG A 98 3.84 -8.05 -0.25
C ARG A 98 3.11 -9.01 0.69
N GLU A 99 1.93 -8.63 1.16
CA GLU A 99 1.11 -9.45 2.03
C GLU A 99 0.70 -10.75 1.33
N TYR A 100 0.26 -10.68 0.07
CA TYR A 100 -0.10 -11.86 -0.72
C TYR A 100 1.08 -12.82 -0.85
N VAL A 101 2.28 -12.33 -1.19
CA VAL A 101 3.47 -13.18 -1.33
C VAL A 101 3.85 -13.81 0.01
N ALA A 102 3.82 -13.04 1.10
CA ALA A 102 4.09 -13.54 2.44
C ALA A 102 3.09 -14.65 2.83
N ALA A 103 1.79 -14.40 2.65
CA ALA A 103 0.75 -15.35 3.00
C ALA A 103 0.76 -16.58 2.10
N LYS A 104 1.03 -16.43 0.79
CA LYS A 104 1.13 -17.55 -0.16
C LYS A 104 2.30 -18.48 0.18
N ARG A 105 3.41 -17.93 0.67
CA ARG A 105 4.54 -18.73 1.19
C ARG A 105 4.16 -19.52 2.44
N LEU A 106 3.33 -18.97 3.33
CA LEU A 106 2.88 -19.65 4.55
C LEU A 106 1.92 -20.81 4.27
N ILE A 107 0.94 -20.60 3.38
CA ILE A 107 -0.10 -21.60 3.10
C ILE A 107 0.33 -22.64 2.04
N GLY A 108 1.47 -22.42 1.38
CA GLY A 108 2.02 -23.28 0.34
C GLY A 108 1.07 -23.48 -0.85
N ASN A 109 0.69 -24.73 -1.11
CA ASN A 109 -0.12 -25.11 -2.27
C ASN A 109 -1.61 -24.75 -2.14
N HIS A 110 -2.06 -24.37 -0.95
CA HIS A 110 -3.46 -24.00 -0.72
C HIS A 110 -3.79 -22.60 -1.23
N THR A 111 -5.08 -22.34 -1.46
CA THR A 111 -5.52 -21.00 -1.87
C THR A 111 -5.70 -20.09 -0.65
N LEU A 112 -5.43 -18.79 -0.83
CA LEU A 112 -5.60 -17.81 0.25
C LEU A 112 -7.05 -17.77 0.74
N LYS A 113 -8.01 -17.97 -0.18
CA LYS A 113 -9.44 -18.04 0.12
C LYS A 113 -9.78 -19.20 1.05
N GLU A 114 -9.21 -20.39 0.81
CA GLU A 114 -9.42 -21.55 1.68
C GLU A 114 -8.86 -21.31 3.09
N ALA A 115 -7.65 -20.75 3.16
CA ALA A 115 -7.02 -20.41 4.44
C ALA A 115 -7.84 -19.37 5.21
N ALA A 116 -8.30 -18.30 4.55
CA ALA A 116 -9.16 -17.29 5.15
C ALA A 116 -10.51 -17.86 5.59
N ALA A 117 -11.12 -18.73 4.77
CA ALA A 117 -12.37 -19.40 5.13
C ALA A 117 -12.20 -20.38 6.30
N PHE A 118 -11.04 -21.04 6.42
CA PHE A 118 -10.70 -21.86 7.57
C PHE A 118 -10.54 -20.99 8.82
N PHE A 119 -9.81 -19.89 8.73
CA PHE A 119 -9.65 -18.95 9.84
C PHE A 119 -10.99 -18.37 10.30
N ALA A 120 -11.84 -17.93 9.36
CA ALA A 120 -13.17 -17.42 9.67
C ALA A 120 -14.05 -18.45 10.40
N ARG A 121 -13.99 -19.73 9.98
CA ARG A 121 -14.77 -20.80 10.61
C ARG A 121 -14.26 -21.18 12.00
N ASN A 122 -12.95 -21.22 12.20
CA ASN A 122 -12.36 -21.79 13.42
C ASN A 122 -11.96 -20.74 14.47
N CYS A 123 -11.66 -19.51 14.05
CA CYS A 123 -11.03 -18.52 14.92
C CYS A 123 -11.89 -17.28 15.16
N VAL A 124 -12.67 -16.81 14.17
CA VAL A 124 -13.41 -15.53 14.28
C VAL A 124 -14.51 -15.57 15.35
N ASN A 125 -15.13 -16.73 15.60
CA ASN A 125 -16.17 -16.89 16.63
C ASN A 125 -15.69 -17.71 17.83
N LEU A 126 -14.38 -17.74 18.07
CA LEU A 126 -13.83 -18.48 19.20
C LEU A 126 -14.12 -17.70 20.49
N HIS A 127 -15.07 -18.19 21.27
CA HIS A 127 -15.38 -17.60 22.57
C HIS A 127 -14.26 -17.96 23.54
N GLU A 128 -13.69 -16.96 24.23
CA GLU A 128 -12.72 -17.21 25.28
C GLU A 128 -13.37 -18.03 26.39
N ARG A 129 -12.89 -19.26 26.57
CA ARG A 129 -13.32 -20.17 27.62
C ARG A 129 -12.11 -20.63 28.40
N THR A 130 -12.25 -20.70 29.71
CA THR A 130 -11.22 -21.27 30.56
C THR A 130 -11.18 -22.78 30.38
N VAL A 131 -9.99 -23.38 30.54
CA VAL A 131 -9.81 -24.85 30.44
C VAL A 131 -10.79 -25.59 31.36
N ARG A 132 -11.08 -25.04 32.55
CA ARG A 132 -12.01 -25.64 33.51
C ARG A 132 -13.44 -25.71 32.99
N GLN A 133 -13.94 -24.64 32.36
CA GLN A 133 -15.27 -24.63 31.76
C GLN A 133 -15.40 -25.66 30.62
N VAL A 134 -14.37 -25.81 29.79
CA VAL A 134 -14.37 -26.79 28.70
C VAL A 134 -14.33 -28.22 29.24
N VAL A 135 -13.59 -28.46 30.33
CA VAL A 135 -13.56 -29.76 31.02
C VAL A 135 -14.93 -30.09 31.62
N ASP A 136 -15.57 -29.15 32.31
CA ASP A 136 -16.88 -29.36 32.92
C ASP A 136 -17.95 -29.67 31.86
N GLU A 137 -17.93 -28.98 30.72
CA GLU A 137 -18.81 -29.26 29.58
C GLU A 137 -18.56 -30.63 28.93
N LEU A 138 -17.29 -31.02 28.75
CA LEU A 138 -16.94 -32.33 28.18
C LEU A 138 -17.38 -33.48 29.10
N VAL A 139 -17.25 -33.30 30.42
CA VAL A 139 -17.74 -34.27 31.41
C VAL A 139 -19.26 -34.36 31.35
N ALA A 140 -19.98 -33.24 31.33
CA ALA A 140 -21.43 -33.20 31.22
C ALA A 140 -21.95 -33.85 29.91
N LEU A 141 -21.29 -33.58 28.77
CA LEU A 141 -21.62 -34.21 27.48
C LEU A 141 -21.38 -35.72 27.49
N ARG A 142 -20.31 -36.19 28.16
CA ARG A 142 -20.01 -37.61 28.31
C ARG A 142 -21.07 -38.31 29.15
N GLU A 143 -21.50 -37.70 30.25
CA GLU A 143 -22.55 -38.23 31.11
C GLU A 143 -23.91 -38.30 30.40
N GLN A 144 -24.26 -37.27 29.63
CA GLN A 144 -25.48 -37.26 28.81
C GLN A 144 -25.46 -38.37 27.75
N ARG A 145 -24.33 -38.56 27.06
CA ARG A 145 -24.16 -39.69 26.11
C ARG A 145 -24.26 -41.06 26.78
N MET A 146 -23.70 -41.21 27.99
CA MET A 146 -23.79 -42.45 28.76
C MET A 146 -25.21 -42.73 29.25
N LYS A 147 -25.99 -41.70 29.58
CA LYS A 147 -27.42 -41.83 29.92
C LYS A 147 -28.27 -42.17 28.69
N ALA A 148 -27.99 -41.54 27.54
CA ALA A 148 -28.68 -41.85 26.28
C ALA A 148 -28.38 -43.27 25.76
N GLY A 149 -27.14 -43.74 25.88
CA GLY A 149 -26.75 -45.11 25.52
C GLY A 149 -27.29 -46.20 26.45
N ARG A 150 -27.70 -45.86 27.68
CA ARG A 150 -28.39 -46.76 28.61
C ARG A 150 -29.89 -46.87 28.37
N GLY A 151 -30.47 -46.01 27.53
CA GLY A 151 -31.92 -45.99 27.25
C GLY A 151 -32.37 -46.85 26.06
N SER A 152 -31.46 -47.42 25.27
CA SER A 152 -31.80 -48.18 24.05
C SER A 152 -31.82 -49.71 24.22
N THR A 153 -31.92 -50.20 25.45
CA THR A 153 -32.12 -51.63 25.74
C THR A 153 -33.43 -51.82 26.50
N THR A 154 -34.55 -51.61 25.80
CA THR A 154 -35.84 -52.17 26.21
C THR A 154 -36.29 -53.13 25.13
N TYR A 155 -36.38 -54.39 25.53
CA TYR A 155 -36.68 -55.57 24.72
C TYR A 155 -37.95 -55.40 23.90
N GLY A 156 -37.87 -55.78 22.63
CA GLY A 156 -39.05 -56.18 21.86
C GLY A 156 -39.63 -57.47 22.45
N SER A 157 -40.95 -57.48 22.59
CA SER A 157 -41.79 -58.66 22.74
C SER A 157 -43.13 -58.36 22.06
#